data_AF-A0A9E5FD36-F1
#
_entry.id   AF-A0A9E5FD36-F1
#
_cell.length_a   1.000
_cell.length_b   1.000
_cell.length_c   1.000
_cell.angle_alpha   90.00
_cell.angle_beta   90.00
_cell.angle_gamma   90.00
#
_symmetry.space_group_name_H-M   'P 1'
#
loop_
_entity.id
_entity.type
_entity.pdbx_description
1 polymer ?
#
loop_
_entity_poly.entity_id
_entity_poly.type
_entity_poly.pdbx_seq_one_letter_code
_entity_poly.pdbx_strand_id
1 'polypeptide(L)'
;MAPPNPKSSPWMNVLGWLVGVPAALAILAWLLLHGHQAGEATNDGPKEAEHPNDTVRLASDRWKPSGIAFESIVPAPFVERHWRTGRLAVDEGHVAHLSPVVDGVIREVKARLGQQVNAGEVLAVLDCREVGQAKLELVKVRMGLEFTQGQYDRTRTSTENALAMVDAMLANKSIPEIERAFQNRPIGDMRQQLIGAYSKRLQAKAQYESVSRPESAGAVSEAIIIKSRADNETAES
;
A
#
# COMPACT_ATOMS: atom_id res chain seq x y z
N MET A 1 25.71 -33.95 1.48
CA MET A 1 25.58 -32.96 2.59
C MET A 1 24.11 -32.94 2.98
N ALA A 2 23.75 -33.47 4.14
CA ALA A 2 22.38 -33.50 4.66
C ALA A 2 22.05 -32.21 5.44
N PRO A 3 20.76 -31.87 5.57
CA PRO A 3 20.27 -31.10 6.72
C PRO A 3 19.04 -31.79 7.37
N PRO A 4 18.55 -31.37 8.55
CA PRO A 4 18.86 -32.07 9.80
C PRO A 4 17.63 -32.68 10.49
N ASN A 5 17.95 -33.58 11.40
CA ASN A 5 17.08 -34.24 12.37
C ASN A 5 16.63 -33.27 13.48
N PRO A 6 15.37 -33.28 13.93
CA PRO A 6 15.06 -32.85 15.30
C PRO A 6 14.68 -34.02 16.20
N LYS A 7 15.45 -34.08 17.30
CA LYS A 7 15.41 -34.99 18.43
C LYS A 7 14.02 -35.21 19.05
N SER A 8 13.80 -36.47 19.42
CA SER A 8 13.00 -36.93 20.55
C SER A 8 13.30 -36.17 21.85
N SER A 9 12.28 -35.93 22.67
CA SER A 9 12.16 -36.34 24.10
C SER A 9 10.97 -35.62 24.79
N PRO A 10 10.58 -35.97 26.04
CA PRO A 10 9.35 -36.70 26.36
C PRO A 10 8.61 -36.13 27.59
N TRP A 11 7.56 -35.31 27.43
CA TRP A 11 6.93 -34.70 28.61
C TRP A 11 5.54 -34.16 28.32
N MET A 12 4.63 -34.45 29.27
CA MET A 12 3.23 -34.03 29.37
C MET A 12 2.17 -34.89 28.65
N ASN A 13 2.15 -36.19 28.98
CA ASN A 13 0.89 -36.93 29.13
C ASN A 13 0.61 -37.06 30.64
N VAL A 14 -0.06 -36.06 31.20
CA VAL A 14 -0.84 -36.19 32.43
C VAL A 14 -2.08 -35.34 32.24
N LEU A 15 -3.23 -35.87 32.64
CA LEU A 15 -4.55 -35.23 32.71
C LEU A 15 -5.47 -35.39 31.49
N GLY A 16 -6.01 -36.61 31.35
CA GLY A 16 -7.11 -36.94 30.44
C GLY A 16 -7.82 -38.26 30.77
N TRP A 17 -7.76 -38.69 32.04
CA TRP A 17 -8.57 -39.79 32.57
C TRP A 17 -9.65 -39.13 33.43
N LEU A 18 -10.90 -39.02 32.93
CA LEU A 18 -12.15 -38.99 33.73
C LEU A 18 -13.44 -38.62 32.98
N VAL A 19 -13.60 -38.89 31.68
CA VAL A 19 -14.93 -38.74 31.05
C VAL A 19 -15.17 -39.86 30.03
N GLY A 20 -15.51 -41.05 30.51
CA GLY A 20 -15.86 -42.18 29.64
C GLY A 20 -16.43 -43.41 30.35
N VAL A 21 -16.71 -43.32 31.64
CA VAL A 21 -17.18 -44.46 32.46
C VAL A 21 -18.68 -44.40 32.84
N PRO A 22 -19.44 -43.28 32.78
CA PRO A 22 -20.85 -43.35 33.21
C PRO A 22 -21.82 -43.87 32.13
N ALA A 23 -21.45 -43.90 30.84
CA ALA A 23 -22.35 -44.36 29.77
C ALA A 23 -22.46 -45.89 29.67
N ALA A 24 -21.41 -46.63 30.04
CA ALA A 24 -21.38 -48.09 29.97
C ALA A 24 -22.18 -48.75 31.12
N LEU A 25 -22.25 -48.12 32.29
CA LEU A 25 -22.99 -48.64 33.44
C LEU A 25 -24.50 -48.39 33.36
N ALA A 26 -24.94 -47.34 32.64
CA ALA A 26 -26.37 -47.05 32.45
C ALA A 26 -27.06 -48.05 31.51
N ILE A 27 -26.36 -48.53 30.47
CA ILE A 27 -26.88 -49.55 29.55
C ILE A 27 -26.93 -50.91 30.25
N LEU A 28 -25.95 -51.22 31.11
CA LEU A 28 -25.94 -52.45 31.91
C LEU A 28 -27.06 -52.45 32.96
N ALA A 29 -27.33 -51.31 33.61
CA ALA A 29 -28.42 -51.16 34.58
C ALA A 29 -29.82 -51.16 33.91
N TRP A 30 -29.96 -50.64 32.69
CA TRP A 30 -31.21 -50.69 31.95
C TRP A 30 -31.56 -52.12 31.50
N LEU A 31 -30.55 -52.91 31.10
CA LEU A 31 -30.73 -54.33 30.80
C LEU A 31 -30.98 -55.20 32.05
N LEU A 32 -30.52 -54.76 33.23
CA LEU A 32 -30.72 -55.49 34.50
C LEU A 32 -32.06 -55.15 35.19
N LEU A 33 -32.76 -54.08 34.80
CA LEU A 33 -33.98 -53.62 35.49
C LEU A 33 -35.27 -53.73 34.65
N HIS A 34 -35.19 -53.95 33.32
CA HIS A 34 -36.37 -54.24 32.50
C HIS A 34 -36.44 -55.73 32.18
N GLY A 35 -37.03 -56.47 33.13
CA GLY A 35 -37.46 -57.84 32.96
C GLY A 35 -38.28 -58.00 31.68
N HIS A 36 -37.83 -58.94 30.85
CA HIS A 36 -38.51 -59.37 29.64
C HIS A 36 -39.84 -60.05 30.03
N GLN A 37 -40.92 -59.54 29.44
CA GLN A 37 -42.26 -60.09 29.57
C GLN A 37 -42.34 -61.53 29.04
N ALA A 38 -43.14 -62.32 29.73
CA ALA A 38 -43.38 -63.73 29.51
C ALA A 38 -44.13 -63.99 28.19
N GLY A 39 -43.60 -64.92 27.40
CA GLY A 39 -44.36 -65.70 26.43
C GLY A 39 -44.16 -67.17 26.78
N GLU A 40 -45.23 -67.82 27.24
CA GLU A 40 -45.29 -69.25 27.55
C GLU A 40 -44.85 -70.10 26.35
N ALA A 41 -43.80 -70.90 26.54
CA ALA A 41 -43.57 -72.10 25.76
C ALA A 41 -43.14 -73.21 26.73
N THR A 42 -43.87 -74.30 26.61
CA THR A 42 -43.95 -75.43 27.52
C THR A 42 -42.61 -76.10 27.82
N ASN A 43 -42.43 -76.37 29.10
CA ASN A 43 -41.55 -77.33 29.77
C ASN A 43 -41.10 -78.51 28.90
N ASP A 44 -39.79 -78.63 28.65
CA ASP A 44 -39.10 -79.91 28.53
C ASP A 44 -37.63 -79.74 28.99
N GLY A 45 -37.19 -80.66 29.84
CA GLY A 45 -35.98 -80.57 30.65
C GLY A 45 -34.64 -80.53 29.88
N PRO A 46 -33.55 -80.31 30.62
CA PRO A 46 -32.27 -79.83 30.08
C PRO A 46 -31.47 -80.92 29.36
N LYS A 47 -30.90 -80.57 28.21
CA LYS A 47 -29.74 -81.27 27.63
C LYS A 47 -28.61 -80.27 27.41
N GLU A 48 -27.65 -80.34 28.32
CA GLU A 48 -26.32 -79.76 28.22
C GLU A 48 -25.65 -80.30 26.95
N ALA A 49 -25.42 -79.42 25.97
CA ALA A 49 -24.69 -79.75 24.75
C ALA A 49 -23.26 -79.22 24.90
N GLU A 50 -22.36 -80.10 25.35
CA GLU A 50 -20.93 -79.98 25.10
C GLU A 50 -20.69 -79.81 23.59
N HIS A 51 -20.00 -78.74 23.18
CA HIS A 51 -19.49 -78.61 21.81
C HIS A 51 -18.27 -79.53 21.65
N PRO A 52 -18.35 -80.65 20.91
CA PRO A 52 -17.22 -81.55 20.76
C PRO A 52 -16.40 -81.09 19.54
N ASN A 53 -15.16 -80.68 19.79
CA ASN A 53 -14.04 -80.63 18.83
C ASN A 53 -14.32 -80.09 17.42
N ASP A 54 -13.83 -78.88 17.15
CA ASP A 54 -13.79 -78.19 15.85
C ASP A 54 -12.89 -78.88 14.78
N THR A 55 -12.65 -80.19 14.89
CA THR A 55 -11.78 -80.96 13.99
C THR A 55 -12.49 -82.22 13.51
N VAL A 56 -12.78 -82.26 12.22
CA VAL A 56 -13.36 -83.43 11.54
C VAL A 56 -12.23 -84.38 11.11
N ARG A 57 -12.27 -85.63 11.58
CA ARG A 57 -11.35 -86.70 11.16
C ARG A 57 -11.98 -87.55 10.07
N LEU A 58 -11.27 -87.69 8.95
CA LEU A 58 -11.69 -88.50 7.80
C LEU A 58 -10.78 -89.73 7.66
N ALA A 59 -11.37 -90.87 7.32
CA ALA A 59 -10.66 -92.14 7.17
C ALA A 59 -9.84 -92.19 5.86
N SER A 60 -8.69 -92.86 5.93
CA SER A 60 -7.63 -92.74 4.92
C SER A 60 -7.91 -93.43 3.57
N ASP A 61 -9.04 -94.12 3.48
CA ASP A 61 -9.60 -94.84 2.34
C ASP A 61 -10.58 -93.96 1.52
N ARG A 62 -11.23 -92.98 2.17
CA ARG A 62 -12.22 -92.08 1.54
C ARG A 62 -11.66 -90.74 1.07
N TRP A 63 -10.60 -90.22 1.70
CA TRP A 63 -9.95 -88.95 1.30
C TRP A 63 -9.07 -89.06 0.03
N LYS A 64 -8.44 -90.21 -0.23
CA LYS A 64 -7.54 -90.40 -1.39
C LYS A 64 -8.26 -90.24 -2.74
N PRO A 65 -9.45 -90.81 -2.96
CA PRO A 65 -10.19 -90.60 -4.21
C PRO A 65 -10.94 -89.26 -4.27
N SER A 66 -10.98 -88.46 -3.20
CA SER A 66 -11.83 -87.25 -3.14
C SER A 66 -11.18 -85.96 -3.68
N GLY A 67 -9.96 -86.02 -4.22
CA GLY A 67 -9.31 -84.89 -4.91
C GLY A 67 -8.93 -83.70 -4.03
N ILE A 68 -8.82 -83.89 -2.71
CA ILE A 68 -8.45 -82.82 -1.77
C ILE A 68 -6.95 -82.54 -1.89
N ALA A 69 -6.60 -81.34 -2.35
CA ALA A 69 -5.24 -80.85 -2.42
C ALA A 69 -4.94 -79.95 -1.22
N PHE A 70 -3.77 -80.14 -0.62
CA PHE A 70 -3.24 -79.26 0.42
C PHE A 70 -2.09 -78.47 -0.17
N GLU A 71 -2.11 -77.16 0.02
CA GLU A 71 -1.01 -76.28 -0.33
C GLU A 71 -0.50 -75.60 0.94
N SER A 72 0.82 -75.53 1.10
CA SER A 72 1.43 -74.88 2.25
C SER A 72 1.24 -73.37 2.12
N ILE A 73 0.74 -72.72 3.17
CA ILE A 73 0.53 -71.27 3.18
C ILE A 73 1.91 -70.61 3.16
N VAL A 74 2.26 -70.01 2.03
CA VAL A 74 3.48 -69.21 1.89
C VAL A 74 3.09 -67.73 1.93
N PRO A 75 3.72 -66.90 2.78
CA PRO A 75 3.48 -65.47 2.76
C PRO A 75 3.96 -64.89 1.42
N ALA A 76 3.02 -64.31 0.66
CA ALA A 76 3.29 -63.63 -0.60
C ALA A 76 2.66 -62.23 -0.58
N PRO A 77 3.25 -61.24 -1.26
CA PRO A 77 2.64 -59.92 -1.37
C PRO A 77 1.33 -60.02 -2.18
N PHE A 78 0.20 -59.78 -1.52
CA PHE A 78 -1.10 -59.73 -2.15
C PHE A 78 -1.39 -58.31 -2.60
N VAL A 79 -1.46 -58.10 -3.92
CA VAL A 79 -1.79 -56.80 -4.51
C VAL A 79 -3.21 -56.84 -5.02
N GLU A 80 -4.11 -56.18 -4.30
CA GLU A 80 -5.50 -56.02 -4.72
C GLU A 80 -5.65 -54.77 -5.60
N ARG A 81 -6.23 -54.92 -6.80
CA ARG A 81 -6.47 -53.81 -7.72
C ARG A 81 -7.97 -53.55 -7.83
N HIS A 82 -8.39 -52.38 -7.38
CA HIS A 82 -9.77 -51.90 -7.48
C HIS A 82 -9.89 -50.83 -8.55
N TRP A 83 -10.91 -50.93 -9.41
CA TRP A 83 -11.27 -49.85 -10.32
C TRP A 83 -12.25 -48.91 -9.63
N ARG A 84 -11.98 -47.61 -9.74
CA ARG A 84 -12.83 -46.51 -9.24
C ARG A 84 -12.89 -45.42 -10.30
N THR A 85 -14.05 -44.79 -10.43
CA THR A 85 -14.20 -43.60 -11.28
C THR A 85 -13.78 -42.37 -10.49
N GLY A 86 -12.86 -41.58 -11.04
CA GLY A 86 -12.47 -40.28 -10.51
C GLY A 86 -12.98 -39.14 -11.38
N ARG A 87 -12.98 -37.92 -10.84
CA ARG A 87 -13.20 -36.68 -11.58
C ARG A 87 -11.92 -35.86 -11.54
N LEU A 88 -11.50 -35.33 -12.69
CA LEU A 88 -10.47 -34.30 -12.73
C LEU A 88 -11.11 -32.98 -12.32
N ALA A 89 -10.65 -32.43 -11.19
CA ALA A 89 -10.98 -31.09 -10.74
C ALA A 89 -9.80 -30.16 -11.00
N VAL A 90 -10.10 -28.87 -11.14
CA VAL A 90 -9.05 -27.85 -11.18
C VAL A 90 -8.44 -27.75 -9.79
N ASP A 91 -7.13 -27.58 -9.73
CA ASP A 91 -6.46 -27.23 -8.48
C ASP A 91 -6.87 -25.80 -8.09
N GLU A 92 -7.65 -25.66 -7.02
CA GLU A 92 -8.14 -24.38 -6.52
C GLU A 92 -7.00 -23.41 -6.16
N GLY A 93 -5.80 -23.93 -5.83
CA GLY A 93 -4.61 -23.12 -5.59
C GLY A 93 -4.04 -22.43 -6.85
N HIS A 94 -4.46 -22.87 -8.04
CA HIS A 94 -4.01 -22.34 -9.33
C HIS A 94 -5.13 -21.59 -10.08
N VAL A 95 -6.19 -21.18 -9.38
CA VAL A 95 -7.30 -20.37 -9.93
C VAL A 95 -7.26 -18.97 -9.34
N ALA A 96 -7.25 -17.95 -10.21
CA ALA A 96 -7.33 -16.54 -9.81
C ALA A 96 -8.55 -15.86 -10.45
N HIS A 97 -9.39 -15.26 -9.62
CA HIS A 97 -10.46 -14.38 -10.07
C HIS A 97 -9.95 -12.93 -10.07
N LEU A 98 -9.82 -12.36 -11.26
CA LEU A 98 -9.30 -11.01 -11.44
C LEU A 98 -10.45 -10.01 -11.56
N SER A 99 -10.35 -8.91 -10.83
CA SER A 99 -11.26 -7.77 -10.93
C SER A 99 -10.45 -6.48 -10.92
N PRO A 100 -10.85 -5.46 -11.70
CA PRO A 100 -10.15 -4.20 -11.71
C PRO A 100 -10.26 -3.51 -10.34
N VAL A 101 -9.22 -2.76 -9.97
CA VAL A 101 -9.16 -2.02 -8.69
C VAL A 101 -10.08 -0.79 -8.70
N VAL A 102 -10.40 -0.27 -9.89
CA VAL A 102 -11.19 0.95 -10.07
C VAL A 102 -12.25 0.71 -11.15
N ASP A 103 -13.41 1.32 -10.96
CA ASP A 103 -14.50 1.28 -11.93
C ASP A 103 -14.12 1.99 -13.24
N GLY A 104 -14.55 1.40 -14.36
CA GLY A 104 -14.24 1.90 -15.68
C GLY A 104 -14.99 1.17 -16.77
N VAL A 105 -14.88 1.70 -18.00
CA VAL A 105 -15.44 1.08 -19.19
C VAL A 105 -14.37 0.27 -19.89
N ILE A 106 -14.67 -0.97 -20.28
CA ILE A 106 -13.73 -1.80 -21.04
C ILE A 106 -13.54 -1.17 -22.43
N ARG A 107 -12.31 -0.76 -22.73
CA ARG A 107 -11.92 -0.23 -24.05
C ARG A 107 -11.56 -1.37 -25.00
N GLU A 108 -10.78 -2.33 -24.51
CA GLU A 108 -10.24 -3.43 -25.30
C GLU A 108 -10.16 -4.70 -24.46
N VAL A 109 -10.50 -5.84 -25.07
CA VAL A 109 -10.31 -7.16 -24.50
C VAL A 109 -9.26 -7.90 -25.32
N LYS A 110 -8.13 -8.24 -24.71
CA LYS A 110 -6.98 -8.84 -25.38
C LYS A 110 -6.91 -10.35 -25.23
N ALA A 111 -7.40 -10.89 -24.12
CA ALA A 111 -7.48 -12.32 -23.87
C ALA A 111 -8.91 -12.83 -24.02
N ARG A 112 -9.08 -14.01 -24.63
CA ARG A 112 -10.38 -14.69 -24.77
C ARG A 112 -10.46 -15.95 -23.92
N LEU A 113 -11.67 -16.42 -23.65
CA LEU A 113 -11.89 -17.66 -22.92
C LEU A 113 -11.22 -18.85 -23.65
N GLY A 114 -10.46 -19.65 -22.91
CA GLY A 114 -9.71 -20.80 -23.44
C GLY A 114 -8.36 -20.45 -24.06
N GLN A 115 -8.02 -19.16 -24.15
CA GLN A 115 -6.68 -18.74 -24.57
C GLN A 115 -5.68 -18.98 -23.44
N GLN A 116 -4.53 -19.55 -23.77
CA GLN A 116 -3.41 -19.66 -22.85
C GLN A 116 -2.74 -18.29 -22.68
N VAL A 117 -2.56 -17.86 -21.44
CA VAL A 117 -1.94 -16.58 -21.08
C VAL A 117 -0.80 -16.80 -20.10
N ASN A 118 0.19 -15.91 -20.15
CA ASN A 118 1.32 -15.93 -19.22
C ASN A 118 1.18 -14.89 -18.10
N ALA A 119 1.90 -15.08 -17.00
CA ALA A 119 1.93 -14.10 -15.92
C ALA A 119 2.43 -12.74 -16.42
N GLY A 120 1.68 -11.68 -16.11
CA GLY A 120 1.98 -10.31 -16.55
C GLY A 120 1.42 -9.93 -17.93
N GLU A 121 0.77 -10.85 -18.64
CA GLU A 121 0.11 -10.54 -19.90
C GLU A 121 -1.14 -9.66 -19.68
N VAL A 122 -1.33 -8.67 -20.55
CA VAL A 122 -2.46 -7.74 -20.46
C VAL A 122 -3.72 -8.43 -20.97
N LEU A 123 -4.68 -8.68 -20.08
CA LEU A 123 -5.93 -9.36 -20.42
C LEU A 123 -6.99 -8.41 -20.99
N ALA A 124 -7.08 -7.19 -20.46
CA ALA A 124 -8.02 -6.16 -20.90
C ALA A 124 -7.47 -4.76 -20.59
N VAL A 125 -7.92 -3.76 -21.34
CA VAL A 125 -7.62 -2.35 -21.13
C VAL A 125 -8.94 -1.64 -20.80
N LEU A 126 -8.94 -0.88 -19.72
CA LEU A 126 -10.11 -0.17 -19.22
C LEU A 126 -9.85 1.33 -19.16
N ASP A 127 -10.89 2.10 -19.40
CA ASP A 127 -10.92 3.54 -19.25
C ASP A 127 -11.60 3.92 -17.95
N CYS A 128 -10.80 4.46 -17.03
CA CYS A 128 -11.27 4.96 -15.75
C CYS A 128 -11.35 6.49 -15.76
N ARG A 129 -12.54 7.02 -15.49
CA ARG A 129 -12.78 8.47 -15.39
C ARG A 129 -12.08 9.10 -14.20
N GLU A 130 -12.12 8.45 -13.04
CA GLU A 130 -11.54 8.96 -11.79
C GLU A 130 -10.02 9.11 -11.90
N VAL A 131 -9.33 8.07 -12.39
CA VAL A 131 -7.88 8.11 -12.64
C VAL A 131 -7.53 9.18 -13.67
N GLY A 132 -8.35 9.33 -14.72
CA GLY A 132 -8.17 10.40 -15.71
C GLY A 132 -8.27 11.79 -15.11
N GLN A 133 -9.27 12.04 -14.25
CA GLN A 133 -9.46 13.30 -13.54
C GLN A 133 -8.29 13.58 -12.59
N ALA A 134 -7.88 12.61 -11.79
CA ALA A 134 -6.74 12.74 -10.88
C ALA A 134 -5.44 13.07 -11.62
N LYS A 135 -5.21 12.46 -12.78
CA LYS A 135 -4.05 12.78 -13.64
C LYS A 135 -4.11 14.21 -14.16
N LEU A 136 -5.28 14.68 -14.60
CA LEU A 136 -5.45 16.06 -15.06
C LEU A 136 -5.24 17.07 -13.93
N GLU A 137 -5.73 16.77 -12.73
CA GLU A 137 -5.52 17.60 -11.54
C GLU A 137 -4.03 17.70 -11.17
N LEU A 138 -3.32 16.57 -11.16
CA LEU A 138 -1.87 16.56 -10.94
C LEU A 138 -1.12 17.47 -11.92
N VAL A 139 -1.47 17.41 -13.21
CA VAL A 139 -0.86 18.26 -14.24
C VAL A 139 -1.19 19.73 -13.99
N LYS A 140 -2.45 20.07 -13.66
CA LYS A 140 -2.85 21.45 -13.31
C LYS A 140 -2.06 21.99 -12.13
N VAL A 141 -1.95 21.22 -11.05
CA VAL A 141 -1.22 21.62 -9.84
C VAL A 141 0.27 21.82 -10.15
N ARG A 142 0.87 20.94 -10.95
CA ARG A 142 2.28 21.08 -11.36
C ARG A 142 2.52 22.34 -12.19
N MET A 143 1.67 22.63 -13.18
CA MET A 143 1.77 23.87 -13.96
C MET A 143 1.57 25.11 -13.08
N GLY A 144 0.63 25.06 -12.14
CA GLY A 144 0.40 26.14 -11.18
C GLY A 144 1.62 26.38 -10.26
N LEU A 145 2.28 25.30 -9.84
CA LEU A 145 3.51 25.37 -9.05
C LEU A 145 4.65 26.02 -9.84
N GLU A 146 4.91 25.54 -11.06
CA GLU A 146 5.95 26.09 -11.94
C GLU A 146 5.71 27.58 -12.24
N PHE A 147 4.45 27.96 -12.51
CA PHE A 147 4.09 29.36 -12.71
C PHE A 147 4.35 30.20 -11.45
N THR A 148 3.92 29.71 -10.28
CA THR A 148 4.09 30.44 -9.01
C THR A 148 5.57 30.58 -8.64
N GLN A 149 6.37 29.54 -8.87
CA GLN A 149 7.83 29.57 -8.68
C GLN A 149 8.49 30.59 -9.60
N GLY A 150 8.17 30.57 -10.91
CA GLY A 150 8.69 31.55 -11.84
C GLY A 150 8.30 32.99 -11.49
N GLN A 151 7.06 33.20 -11.03
CA GLN A 151 6.61 34.52 -10.55
C GLN A 151 7.34 34.94 -9.26
N TYR A 152 7.56 34.01 -8.33
CA TYR A 152 8.33 34.25 -7.13
C TYR A 152 9.77 34.64 -7.44
N ASP A 153 10.47 33.88 -8.28
CA ASP A 153 11.87 34.15 -8.65
C ASP A 153 12.01 35.49 -9.36
N ARG A 154 11.09 35.81 -10.28
CA ARG A 154 11.06 37.11 -10.97
C ARG A 154 10.84 38.26 -9.99
N THR A 155 9.85 38.13 -9.11
CA THR A 155 9.51 39.16 -8.11
C THR A 155 10.66 39.36 -7.16
N ARG A 156 11.21 38.27 -6.62
CA ARG A 156 12.38 38.27 -5.73
C ARG A 156 13.57 38.95 -6.38
N THR A 157 13.97 38.54 -7.58
CA THR A 157 15.09 39.14 -8.31
C THR A 157 14.86 40.64 -8.55
N SER A 158 13.63 41.01 -8.90
CA SER A 158 13.24 42.41 -9.11
C SER A 158 13.36 43.24 -7.84
N THR A 159 12.87 42.72 -6.71
CA THR A 159 12.94 43.39 -5.40
C THR A 159 14.38 43.47 -4.89
N GLU A 160 15.17 42.40 -5.00
CA GLU A 160 16.59 42.40 -4.61
C GLU A 160 17.40 43.42 -5.41
N ASN A 161 17.16 43.51 -6.73
CA ASN A 161 17.79 44.52 -7.57
C ASN A 161 17.32 45.94 -7.25
N ALA A 162 16.04 46.14 -6.92
CA ALA A 162 15.51 47.43 -6.49
C ALA A 162 16.16 47.90 -5.18
N LEU A 163 16.31 47.00 -4.19
CA LEU A 163 17.00 47.29 -2.93
C LEU A 163 18.46 47.67 -3.18
N ALA A 164 19.19 46.91 -4.00
CA ALA A 164 20.56 47.24 -4.35
C ALA A 164 20.68 48.61 -5.07
N MET A 165 19.66 49.00 -5.83
CA MET A 165 19.60 50.31 -6.47
C MET A 165 19.33 51.44 -5.46
N VAL A 166 18.47 51.21 -4.46
CA VAL A 166 18.28 52.13 -3.33
C VAL A 166 19.59 52.30 -2.55
N ASP A 167 20.32 51.22 -2.29
CA ASP A 167 21.63 51.31 -1.62
C ASP A 167 22.63 52.16 -2.41
N ALA A 168 22.63 52.03 -3.73
CA ALA A 168 23.47 52.86 -4.62
C ALA A 168 23.09 54.36 -4.57
N MET A 169 21.79 54.67 -4.42
CA MET A 169 21.28 56.03 -4.25
C MET A 169 21.62 56.62 -2.89
N LEU A 170 21.53 55.82 -1.82
CA LEU A 170 21.93 56.21 -0.47
C LEU A 170 23.44 56.49 -0.39
N ALA A 171 24.24 55.80 -1.19
CA ALA A 171 25.67 56.07 -1.37
C ALA A 171 25.97 57.35 -2.20
N ASN A 172 24.95 58.16 -2.57
CA ASN A 172 25.07 59.38 -3.38
C ASN A 172 25.77 59.19 -4.72
N LYS A 173 25.66 58.02 -5.36
CA LYS A 173 26.19 57.80 -6.72
C LYS A 173 25.44 58.66 -7.74
N SER A 174 26.11 59.03 -8.83
CA SER A 174 25.48 59.84 -9.87
C SER A 174 24.44 59.01 -10.65
N ILE A 175 23.40 59.67 -11.17
CA ILE A 175 22.34 59.01 -11.96
C ILE A 175 22.91 58.19 -13.13
N PRO A 176 23.86 58.72 -13.94
CA PRO A 176 24.42 57.95 -15.06
C PRO A 176 25.20 56.71 -14.62
N GLU A 177 25.84 56.74 -13.45
CA GLU A 177 26.55 55.57 -12.90
C GLU A 177 25.57 54.50 -12.44
N ILE A 178 24.47 54.89 -11.78
CA ILE A 178 23.41 53.98 -11.34
C ILE A 178 22.74 53.35 -12.58
N GLU A 179 22.39 54.15 -13.58
CA GLU A 179 21.77 53.63 -14.81
C GLU A 179 22.65 52.61 -15.52
N ARG A 180 23.96 52.88 -15.64
CA ARG A 180 24.91 51.90 -16.22
C ARG A 180 25.02 50.63 -15.39
N ALA A 181 25.15 50.75 -14.07
CA ALA A 181 25.34 49.59 -13.18
C ALA A 181 24.11 48.65 -13.16
N PHE A 182 22.91 49.21 -13.37
CA PHE A 182 21.65 48.48 -13.30
C PHE A 182 20.98 48.29 -14.68
N GLN A 183 21.66 48.59 -15.80
CA GLN A 183 21.05 48.58 -17.14
C GLN A 183 20.44 47.22 -17.52
N ASN A 184 21.16 46.12 -17.23
CA ASN A 184 20.76 44.76 -17.60
C ASN A 184 20.06 43.99 -16.46
N ARG A 185 19.60 44.67 -15.41
CA ARG A 185 18.96 44.04 -14.25
C ARG A 185 17.45 44.23 -14.28
N PRO A 186 16.64 43.16 -14.13
CA PRO A 186 15.20 43.32 -14.02
C PRO A 186 14.86 43.98 -12.67
N ILE A 187 14.23 45.16 -12.72
CA ILE A 187 13.75 45.94 -11.56
C ILE A 187 12.25 46.27 -11.73
N GLY A 188 11.71 46.14 -12.95
CA GLY A 188 10.33 46.46 -13.27
C GLY A 188 10.02 47.96 -13.13
N ASP A 189 8.75 48.26 -12.84
CA ASP A 189 8.22 49.62 -12.73
C ASP A 189 8.86 50.41 -11.58
N MET A 190 9.39 49.71 -10.57
CA MET A 190 10.10 50.32 -9.43
C MET A 190 11.29 51.15 -9.92
N ARG A 191 11.92 50.82 -11.05
CA ARG A 191 13.04 51.59 -11.59
C ARG A 191 12.65 53.04 -11.87
N GLN A 192 11.53 53.25 -12.56
CA GLN A 192 11.07 54.59 -12.93
C GLN A 192 10.69 55.40 -11.70
N GLN A 193 10.05 54.77 -10.72
CA GLN A 193 9.70 55.40 -9.45
C GLN A 193 10.94 55.80 -8.65
N LEU A 194 11.93 54.90 -8.54
CA LEU A 194 13.17 55.13 -7.81
C LEU A 194 14.01 56.24 -8.44
N ILE A 195 14.22 56.21 -9.77
CA ILE A 195 14.95 57.28 -10.47
C ILE A 195 14.22 58.62 -10.34
N GLY A 196 12.89 58.62 -10.49
CA GLY A 196 12.08 59.83 -10.35
C GLY A 196 12.19 60.44 -8.95
N ALA A 197 12.05 59.62 -7.90
CA ALA A 197 12.21 60.05 -6.51
C ALA A 197 13.63 60.55 -6.22
N TYR A 198 14.65 59.83 -6.68
CA TYR A 198 16.05 60.21 -6.49
C TYR A 198 16.42 61.51 -7.21
N SER A 199 15.95 61.70 -8.45
CA SER A 199 16.12 62.95 -9.20
C SER A 199 15.47 64.12 -8.47
N LYS A 200 14.26 63.94 -7.93
CA LYS A 200 13.57 64.97 -7.15
C LYS A 200 14.36 65.34 -5.88
N ARG A 201 14.92 64.34 -5.18
CA ARG A 201 15.81 64.55 -4.03
C ARG A 201 17.06 65.35 -4.42
N LEU A 202 17.72 64.98 -5.51
CA LEU A 202 18.92 65.67 -5.97
C LEU A 202 18.63 67.13 -6.37
N GLN A 203 17.48 67.39 -7.01
CA GLN A 203 17.03 68.73 -7.35
C GLN A 203 16.76 69.59 -6.10
N ALA A 204 16.04 69.06 -5.12
CA ALA A 204 15.75 69.74 -3.86
C ALA A 204 17.05 70.08 -3.10
N LYS A 205 17.98 69.13 -3.03
CA LYS A 205 19.31 69.33 -2.43
C LYS A 205 20.13 70.40 -3.15
N ALA A 206 20.21 70.35 -4.48
CA ALA A 206 20.95 71.34 -5.26
C ALA A 206 20.34 72.74 -5.14
N GLN A 207 19.01 72.84 -5.08
CA GLN A 207 18.31 74.11 -4.86
C GLN A 207 18.65 74.69 -3.49
N TYR A 208 18.60 73.87 -2.43
CA TYR A 208 19.01 74.29 -1.08
C TYR A 208 20.49 74.71 -1.02
N GLU A 209 21.41 73.92 -1.61
CA GLU A 209 22.83 74.25 -1.68
C GLU A 209 23.09 75.56 -2.44
N SER A 210 22.36 75.84 -3.52
CA SER A 210 22.51 77.10 -4.26
C SER A 210 22.06 78.33 -3.47
N VAL A 211 21.00 78.18 -2.67
CA VAL A 211 20.39 79.25 -1.86
C VAL A 211 21.12 79.45 -0.52
N SER A 212 21.79 78.42 0.00
CA SER A 212 22.54 78.47 1.26
C SER A 212 24.01 78.89 1.12
N ARG A 213 24.50 79.13 -0.11
CA ARG A 213 25.87 79.61 -0.33
C ARG A 213 26.08 81.00 0.31
N PRO A 214 27.23 81.24 0.97
CA PRO A 214 27.54 82.53 1.61
C PRO A 214 27.48 83.73 0.64
N GLU A 215 27.75 83.47 -0.64
CA GLU A 215 27.80 84.44 -1.74
C GLU A 215 26.40 84.95 -2.13
N SER A 216 25.38 84.11 -1.97
CA SER A 216 23.97 84.41 -2.24
C SER A 216 23.18 84.77 -0.98
N ALA A 217 23.77 84.58 0.21
CA ALA A 217 23.13 84.86 1.51
C ALA A 217 22.74 86.33 1.74
N GLY A 218 23.34 87.27 1.00
CA GLY A 218 22.94 88.68 0.98
C GLY A 218 21.87 89.04 -0.07
N ALA A 219 21.57 88.13 -1.01
CA ALA A 219 20.73 88.37 -2.18
C ALA A 219 19.40 87.59 -2.17
N VAL A 220 19.21 86.64 -1.26
CA VAL A 220 18.03 85.78 -1.18
C VAL A 220 17.32 85.97 0.15
N SER A 221 15.99 86.11 0.12
CA SER A 221 15.16 86.27 1.32
C SER A 221 15.24 85.05 2.25
N GLU A 222 15.33 85.29 3.56
CA GLU A 222 15.38 84.26 4.61
C GLU A 222 14.20 83.27 4.54
N ALA A 223 13.01 83.75 4.12
CA ALA A 223 11.84 82.90 3.92
C ALA A 223 12.05 81.83 2.83
N ILE A 224 12.87 82.12 1.81
CA ILE A 224 13.20 81.18 0.72
C ILE A 224 14.21 80.14 1.21
N ILE A 225 15.12 80.51 2.11
CA ILE A 225 16.07 79.58 2.73
C ILE A 225 15.31 78.57 3.62
N ILE A 226 14.36 79.02 4.42
CA ILE A 226 13.55 78.14 5.28
C ILE A 226 12.70 77.19 4.43
N LYS A 227 12.05 77.70 3.37
CA LYS A 227 11.25 76.86 2.47
C LYS A 227 12.10 75.80 1.75
N SER A 228 13.23 76.20 1.18
CA SER A 228 14.12 75.25 0.49
C SER A 228 14.75 74.22 1.44
N ARG A 229 15.01 74.57 2.70
CA ARG A 229 15.40 73.60 3.74
C ARG A 229 14.29 72.58 3.98
N ALA A 230 13.06 73.04 4.20
CA ALA A 230 11.92 72.15 4.44
C ALA A 230 11.63 71.24 3.23
N ASP A 231 11.76 71.76 2.01
CA ASP A 231 11.62 71.00 0.77
C ASP A 231 12.74 69.92 0.64
N ASN A 232 13.97 70.22 1.08
CA ASN A 232 15.07 69.24 1.12
C ASN A 232 14.86 68.17 2.21
N GLU A 233 14.48 68.57 3.42
CA GLU A 233 14.17 67.64 4.52
C GLU A 233 13.02 66.68 4.13
N THR A 234 11.99 67.17 3.45
CA THR A 234 10.87 66.36 2.94
C THR A 234 11.30 65.41 1.81
N ALA A 235 12.35 65.76 1.06
CA ALA A 235 12.88 64.90 -0.01
C ALA A 235 13.90 63.87 0.51
N GLU A 236 14.43 64.06 1.72
CA GLU A 236 15.33 63.12 2.40
C GLU A 236 14.59 62.07 3.24
N SER A 237 13.35 62.36 3.67
CA SER A 237 12.45 61.40 4.35
C SER A 237 11.81 60.41 3.39
#